data_AF-A0A1M7IRZ7-F1
#
_entry.id   AF-A0A1M7IRZ7-F1
#
_cell.length_a   1.000
_cell.length_b   1.000
_cell.length_c   1.000
_cell.angle_alpha   90.00
_cell.angle_beta   90.00
_cell.angle_gamma   90.00
#
_symmetry.space_group_name_H-M   'P 1'
#
loop_
_entity.id
_entity.type
_entity.pdbx_description
1 polymer ?
#
loop_
_entity_poly.entity_id
_entity_poly.type
_entity_poly.pdbx_seq_one_letter_code
_entity_poly.pdbx_strand_id
1 'polypeptide(L)'
;MRNIKLITMLTLLIVIISACGEAESPGENPELTIYTTVYPLEYIVGEIGQETVDVSSVFPPGVDGHSYEPSMQEMTGYADGDGFFYVGGVMEAFSDSIAIALSGEDVHLVGLSDHETLFQRHTHDEAADVDAGDLLIEGAGHHYHTGDTIELNASYDAGPNHFHWYTRASVDDEWSEVTGQYQDELEIEATHDVGQVKVAQFDDNHDVMAESEPVDIVIDDHDEGQEGQVEDTHTHNDEDVTIEGLAGHYHTGDLVVLTVSADESYDELQWYTMSNDSDAWEESGQSGESFEGEANDALQMVKVELLDENGNIISRSNPVEILIDDHDDIDPHIWVDPIKMIEVGEIVLEEMIALNPENESSYRENFEALKVNMETLDQAFDDTLNDGSEKHIIVPHAAFGYWDKYGIEQIPVTGYTMTDEPSQSQLAGLIDTVREYDLDYVLHEQNSTNTIAEVIQNEIGAEAEMIHNMEVRTEEDISNDEDYISLMQRNLEVLEKVTD
;
A
#
# COMPACT_ATOMS: atom_id res chain seq x y z
N MET A 1 19.12 11.34 -76.74
CA MET A 1 18.69 10.21 -75.88
C MET A 1 19.82 9.58 -75.04
N ARG A 2 21.11 9.81 -75.34
CA ARG A 2 22.24 9.19 -74.60
C ARG A 2 22.64 9.91 -73.29
N ASN A 3 22.18 11.15 -73.07
CA ASN A 3 22.54 11.96 -71.90
C ASN A 3 21.43 12.01 -70.82
N ILE A 4 20.22 11.51 -71.12
CA ILE A 4 19.13 11.44 -70.13
C ILE A 4 19.30 10.22 -69.23
N LYS A 5 19.72 9.07 -69.80
CA LYS A 5 20.00 7.85 -69.01
C LYS A 5 21.14 8.01 -68.00
N LEU A 6 22.10 8.90 -68.25
CA LEU A 6 23.22 9.14 -67.33
C LEU A 6 22.80 10.00 -66.14
N ILE A 7 21.84 10.92 -66.32
CA ILE A 7 21.33 11.76 -65.24
C ILE A 7 20.37 10.95 -64.35
N THR A 8 19.52 10.09 -64.92
CA THR A 8 18.62 9.22 -64.15
C THR A 8 19.37 8.14 -63.35
N MET A 9 20.52 7.67 -63.84
CA MET A 9 21.37 6.71 -63.12
C MET A 9 22.21 7.36 -62.01
N LEU A 10 22.49 8.67 -62.11
CA LEU A 10 23.20 9.43 -61.07
C LEU A 10 22.25 9.90 -59.95
N THR A 11 20.96 10.12 -60.24
CA THR A 11 19.96 10.43 -59.20
C THR A 11 19.54 9.19 -58.41
N LEU A 12 19.50 8.01 -59.03
CA LEU A 12 19.20 6.75 -58.34
C LEU A 12 20.35 6.28 -57.43
N LEU A 13 21.60 6.67 -57.72
CA LEU A 13 22.76 6.31 -56.89
C LEU A 13 22.88 7.20 -55.64
N ILE A 14 22.32 8.42 -55.64
CA ILE A 14 22.33 9.29 -54.46
C ILE A 14 21.28 8.85 -53.43
N VAL A 15 20.20 8.19 -53.85
CA VAL A 15 19.17 7.64 -52.94
C VAL A 15 19.65 6.38 -52.21
N ILE A 16 20.64 5.65 -52.73
CA ILE A 16 21.14 4.41 -52.12
C ILE A 16 22.27 4.67 -51.10
N ILE A 17 22.88 5.86 -51.07
CA ILE A 17 23.97 6.19 -50.11
C ILE A 17 23.42 6.81 -48.81
N SER A 18 22.12 7.11 -48.73
CA SER A 18 21.44 7.50 -47.48
C SER A 18 20.85 6.31 -46.71
N ALA A 19 21.07 5.07 -47.15
CA ALA A 19 20.52 3.85 -46.56
C ALA A 19 21.59 2.91 -45.93
N CYS A 20 22.81 3.41 -45.74
CA CYS A 20 23.83 2.76 -44.92
C CYS A 20 24.45 3.81 -43.98
N GLY A 21 23.68 4.20 -42.98
CA GLY A 21 24.25 4.48 -41.67
C GLY A 21 23.72 3.37 -40.77
N GLU A 22 24.58 2.44 -40.38
CA GLU A 22 24.39 1.75 -39.10
C GLU A 22 24.49 2.88 -38.08
N ALA A 23 23.35 3.43 -37.68
CA ALA A 23 23.29 4.23 -36.48
C ALA A 23 23.45 3.22 -35.35
N GLU A 24 24.69 3.00 -34.91
CA GLU A 24 24.88 2.90 -33.47
C GLU A 24 24.33 4.22 -32.94
N SER A 25 23.10 4.18 -32.43
CA SER A 25 22.57 5.29 -31.65
C SER A 25 23.61 5.56 -30.57
N PRO A 26 24.03 6.82 -30.35
CA PRO A 26 24.69 7.10 -29.10
C PRO A 26 23.65 6.72 -28.04
N GLY A 27 23.87 5.61 -27.34
CA GLY A 27 23.16 5.35 -26.10
C GLY A 27 23.48 6.52 -25.21
N GLU A 28 22.57 7.49 -25.16
CA GLU A 28 22.50 8.38 -24.02
C GLU A 28 22.25 7.45 -22.83
N ASN A 29 23.03 7.65 -21.77
CA ASN A 29 22.72 6.95 -20.53
C ASN A 29 21.29 7.33 -20.15
N PRO A 30 20.52 6.40 -19.56
CA PRO A 30 19.20 6.72 -19.03
C PRO A 30 19.29 7.97 -18.16
N GLU A 31 18.32 8.86 -18.32
CA GLU A 31 18.29 10.16 -17.65
C GLU A 31 17.75 10.04 -16.23
N LEU A 32 16.89 9.05 -15.97
CA LEU A 32 16.37 8.69 -14.66
C LEU A 32 16.71 7.25 -14.31
N THR A 33 17.01 7.00 -13.04
CA THR A 33 17.07 5.66 -12.44
C THR A 33 15.89 5.50 -11.49
N ILE A 34 14.95 4.62 -11.79
CA ILE A 34 13.74 4.40 -10.98
C ILE A 34 13.74 2.97 -10.44
N TYR A 35 13.54 2.83 -9.14
CA TYR A 35 13.28 1.54 -8.51
C TYR A 35 11.79 1.34 -8.32
N THR A 36 11.32 0.11 -8.52
CA THR A 36 9.91 -0.27 -8.32
C THR A 36 9.82 -1.49 -7.40
N THR A 37 8.67 -1.76 -6.81
CA THR A 37 8.46 -2.99 -6.04
C THR A 37 7.99 -4.12 -6.94
N VAL A 38 6.71 -4.15 -7.30
CA VAL A 38 6.11 -5.20 -8.11
C VAL A 38 6.50 -5.06 -9.60
N TYR A 39 6.67 -6.18 -10.29
CA TYR A 39 6.99 -6.21 -11.72
C TYR A 39 6.01 -5.42 -12.62
N PRO A 40 4.69 -5.37 -12.36
CA PRO A 40 3.78 -4.56 -13.17
C PRO A 40 4.13 -3.06 -13.12
N LEU A 41 4.62 -2.55 -11.99
CA LEU A 41 5.13 -1.17 -11.91
C LEU A 41 6.42 -1.00 -12.73
N GLU A 42 7.36 -1.95 -12.65
CA GLU A 42 8.56 -1.97 -13.51
C GLU A 42 8.16 -1.88 -14.99
N TYR A 43 7.17 -2.67 -15.40
CA TYR A 43 6.67 -2.70 -16.78
C TYR A 43 6.05 -1.37 -17.21
N ILE A 44 5.15 -0.77 -16.41
CA ILE A 44 4.50 0.50 -16.76
C ILE A 44 5.51 1.64 -16.88
N VAL A 45 6.40 1.78 -15.89
CA VAL A 45 7.46 2.80 -15.90
C VAL A 45 8.38 2.58 -17.11
N GLY A 46 8.74 1.33 -17.42
CA GLY A 46 9.56 0.99 -18.57
C GLY A 46 8.89 1.32 -19.91
N GLU A 47 7.60 1.04 -20.07
CA GLU A 47 6.85 1.33 -21.29
C GLU A 47 6.65 2.83 -21.51
N ILE A 48 6.41 3.61 -20.44
CA ILE A 48 6.26 5.07 -20.51
C ILE A 48 7.63 5.72 -20.75
N GLY A 49 8.65 5.30 -20.00
CA GLY A 49 10.00 5.89 -19.98
C GLY A 49 10.91 5.51 -21.14
N GLN A 50 10.78 4.28 -21.64
CA GLN A 50 11.65 3.69 -22.67
C GLN A 50 13.14 3.99 -22.41
N GLU A 51 13.90 4.45 -23.42
CA GLU A 51 15.35 4.71 -23.28
C GLU A 51 15.72 5.83 -22.29
N THR A 52 14.75 6.64 -21.84
CA THR A 52 15.03 7.77 -20.93
C THR A 52 15.12 7.34 -19.46
N VAL A 53 14.74 6.09 -19.14
CA VAL A 53 14.66 5.57 -17.77
C VAL A 53 15.35 4.22 -17.68
N ASP A 54 16.17 4.03 -16.65
CA ASP A 54 16.60 2.73 -16.16
C ASP A 54 15.66 2.32 -15.03
N VAL A 55 14.80 1.33 -15.26
CA VAL A 55 13.86 0.84 -14.25
C VAL A 55 14.19 -0.58 -13.84
N SER A 56 14.11 -0.85 -12.54
CA SER A 56 14.25 -2.22 -12.03
C SER A 56 13.36 -2.46 -10.81
N SER A 57 12.76 -3.65 -10.75
CA SER A 57 12.10 -4.13 -9.54
C SER A 57 13.14 -4.44 -8.45
N VAL A 58 12.84 -4.09 -7.21
CA VAL A 58 13.64 -4.44 -6.03
C VAL A 58 13.41 -5.86 -5.56
N PHE A 59 12.36 -6.52 -6.05
CA PHE A 59 12.07 -7.91 -5.76
C PHE A 59 12.95 -8.81 -6.62
N PRO A 60 13.77 -9.69 -6.00
CA PRO A 60 14.52 -10.67 -6.76
C PRO A 60 13.59 -11.63 -7.52
N PRO A 61 14.03 -12.21 -8.64
CA PRO A 61 13.17 -13.07 -9.43
C PRO A 61 12.58 -14.25 -8.64
N GLY A 62 11.25 -14.38 -8.67
CA GLY A 62 10.50 -15.47 -8.05
C GLY A 62 10.36 -15.43 -6.52
N VAL A 63 10.70 -14.31 -5.86
CA VAL A 63 10.41 -14.16 -4.42
C VAL A 63 8.91 -13.87 -4.20
N ASP A 64 8.44 -14.13 -2.99
CA ASP A 64 7.14 -13.67 -2.53
C ASP A 64 7.22 -12.19 -2.17
N GLY A 65 6.45 -11.34 -2.87
CA GLY A 65 6.48 -9.89 -2.69
C GLY A 65 5.95 -9.44 -1.33
N HIS A 66 4.99 -10.19 -0.76
CA HIS A 66 4.35 -9.88 0.53
C HIS A 66 5.28 -10.07 1.71
N SER A 67 6.24 -11.00 1.62
CA SER A 67 7.15 -11.36 2.71
C SER A 67 8.61 -10.97 2.48
N TYR A 68 8.92 -10.41 1.30
CA TYR A 68 10.28 -9.97 0.99
C TYR A 68 10.65 -8.74 1.81
N GLU A 69 11.79 -8.81 2.50
CA GLU A 69 12.41 -7.66 3.16
C GLU A 69 13.80 -7.39 2.56
N PRO A 70 14.05 -6.20 1.99
CA PRO A 70 15.38 -5.84 1.53
C PRO A 70 16.32 -5.58 2.70
N SER A 71 17.62 -5.84 2.52
CA SER A 71 18.63 -5.49 3.51
C SER A 71 18.87 -3.97 3.56
N MET A 72 19.38 -3.47 4.70
CA MET A 72 19.78 -2.06 4.82
C MET A 72 20.76 -1.60 3.72
N GLN A 73 21.60 -2.50 3.22
CA GLN A 73 22.53 -2.20 2.13
C GLN A 73 21.80 -2.00 0.80
N GLU A 74 20.77 -2.81 0.54
CA GLU A 74 19.91 -2.67 -0.64
C GLU A 74 19.08 -1.39 -0.54
N MET A 75 18.46 -1.12 0.62
CA MET A 75 17.73 0.13 0.88
C MET A 75 18.59 1.37 0.65
N THR A 76 19.84 1.37 1.14
CA THR A 76 20.80 2.47 0.87
C THR A 76 21.13 2.58 -0.63
N GLY A 77 21.14 1.47 -1.35
CA GLY A 77 21.36 1.49 -2.81
C GLY A 77 20.19 2.11 -3.56
N TYR A 78 18.95 1.92 -3.08
CA TYR A 78 17.77 2.54 -3.68
C TYR A 78 17.75 4.06 -3.50
N ALA A 79 18.39 4.56 -2.43
CA ALA A 79 18.58 6.00 -2.19
C ALA A 79 19.46 6.71 -3.24
N ASP A 80 20.24 5.97 -4.05
CA ASP A 80 21.03 6.54 -5.15
C ASP A 80 20.18 6.78 -6.42
N GLY A 81 18.93 6.31 -6.47
CA GLY A 81 18.02 6.48 -7.60
C GLY A 81 17.29 7.84 -7.60
N ASP A 82 16.69 8.19 -8.73
CA ASP A 82 15.90 9.42 -8.88
C ASP A 82 14.44 9.23 -8.40
N GLY A 83 13.94 7.99 -8.35
CA GLY A 83 12.60 7.68 -7.86
C GLY A 83 12.43 6.26 -7.34
N PHE A 84 11.47 6.09 -6.42
CA PHE A 84 11.08 4.80 -5.83
C PHE A 84 9.56 4.66 -5.81
N PHE A 85 9.01 3.80 -6.68
CA PHE A 85 7.57 3.67 -6.90
C PHE A 85 7.09 2.32 -6.34
N TYR A 86 6.11 2.33 -5.46
CA TYR A 86 5.68 1.15 -4.72
C TYR A 86 4.16 1.12 -4.57
N VAL A 87 3.60 -0.04 -4.25
CA VAL A 87 2.15 -0.18 -4.08
C VAL A 87 1.72 0.46 -2.76
N GLY A 88 2.42 0.15 -1.66
CA GLY A 88 2.10 0.63 -0.32
C GLY A 88 0.94 -0.13 0.32
N GLY A 89 0.51 0.34 1.50
CA GLY A 89 -0.48 -0.35 2.32
C GLY A 89 0.00 -1.75 2.73
N VAL A 90 -0.81 -2.77 2.46
CA VAL A 90 -0.57 -4.17 2.87
C VAL A 90 0.33 -4.97 1.90
N MET A 91 0.77 -4.38 0.78
CA MET A 91 1.50 -5.13 -0.25
C MET A 91 2.95 -5.41 0.15
N GLU A 92 3.73 -4.38 0.46
CA GLU A 92 5.14 -4.56 0.83
C GLU A 92 5.31 -4.49 2.34
N ALA A 93 5.80 -5.57 2.96
CA ALA A 93 6.07 -5.62 4.41
C ALA A 93 7.04 -4.54 4.91
N PHE A 94 7.81 -3.92 4.02
CA PHE A 94 8.80 -2.89 4.33
C PHE A 94 8.37 -1.48 3.91
N SER A 95 7.12 -1.24 3.52
CA SER A 95 6.62 0.07 3.05
C SER A 95 6.98 1.23 3.99
N ASP A 96 6.68 1.10 5.28
CA ASP A 96 7.01 2.14 6.26
C ASP A 96 8.51 2.35 6.41
N SER A 97 9.26 1.24 6.45
CA SER A 97 10.71 1.30 6.64
C SER A 97 11.43 1.97 5.48
N ILE A 98 10.92 1.82 4.25
CA ILE A 98 11.51 2.45 3.07
C ILE A 98 11.15 3.93 2.98
N ALA A 99 9.91 4.31 3.33
CA ALA A 99 9.52 5.71 3.44
C ALA A 99 10.39 6.44 4.46
N ILE A 100 10.61 5.85 5.64
CA ILE A 100 11.49 6.40 6.68
C ILE A 100 12.94 6.48 6.18
N ALA A 101 13.47 5.39 5.62
CA ALA A 101 14.86 5.32 5.19
C ALA A 101 15.20 6.32 4.07
N LEU A 102 14.23 6.64 3.20
CA LEU A 102 14.42 7.51 2.05
C LEU A 102 13.93 8.95 2.28
N SER A 103 13.19 9.24 3.36
CA SER A 103 12.63 10.57 3.67
C SER A 103 13.65 11.73 3.73
N GLY A 104 14.94 11.43 3.94
CA GLY A 104 16.03 12.40 4.00
C GLY A 104 16.92 12.45 2.74
N GLU A 105 16.62 11.64 1.73
CA GLU A 105 17.41 11.48 0.52
C GLU A 105 16.74 12.20 -0.67
N ASP A 106 17.49 12.46 -1.74
CA ASP A 106 16.98 13.15 -2.95
C ASP A 106 16.30 12.15 -3.90
N VAL A 107 15.37 11.34 -3.36
CA VAL A 107 14.64 10.30 -4.09
C VAL A 107 13.15 10.61 -4.07
N HIS A 108 12.53 10.60 -5.24
CA HIS A 108 11.10 10.84 -5.36
C HIS A 108 10.28 9.59 -5.04
N LEU A 109 9.55 9.61 -3.93
CA LEU A 109 8.72 8.50 -3.47
C LEU A 109 7.30 8.60 -4.02
N VAL A 110 6.79 7.50 -4.57
CA VAL A 110 5.42 7.40 -5.08
C VAL A 110 4.78 6.13 -4.52
N GLY A 111 3.87 6.26 -3.57
CA GLY A 111 3.05 5.16 -3.06
C GLY A 111 1.70 5.13 -3.76
N LEU A 112 1.34 4.02 -4.41
CA LEU A 112 0.02 3.90 -5.04
C LEU A 112 -1.12 3.94 -4.02
N SER A 113 -0.88 3.47 -2.79
CA SER A 113 -1.81 3.50 -1.65
C SER A 113 -2.31 4.91 -1.32
N ASP A 114 -1.55 5.94 -1.67
CA ASP A 114 -1.94 7.35 -1.47
C ASP A 114 -3.10 7.76 -2.42
N HIS A 115 -3.42 6.91 -3.40
CA HIS A 115 -4.52 7.08 -4.35
C HIS A 115 -5.68 6.14 -4.02
N GLU A 116 -6.41 6.39 -2.92
CA GLU A 116 -7.47 5.49 -2.41
C GLU A 116 -8.51 5.03 -3.45
N THR A 117 -8.80 5.83 -4.48
CA THR A 117 -9.76 5.46 -5.55
C THR A 117 -9.26 4.33 -6.46
N LEU A 118 -7.96 4.00 -6.40
CA LEU A 118 -7.32 2.99 -7.23
C LEU A 118 -7.75 1.58 -6.81
N PHE A 119 -7.93 1.32 -5.52
CA PHE A 119 -8.16 -0.02 -4.99
C PHE A 119 -9.64 -0.34 -4.77
N GLN A 120 -10.00 -1.61 -4.95
CA GLN A 120 -11.29 -2.14 -4.52
C GLN A 120 -11.28 -2.39 -3.01
N ARG A 121 -12.39 -2.06 -2.34
CA ARG A 121 -12.66 -2.45 -0.96
C ARG A 121 -13.52 -3.72 -0.94
N HIS A 122 -13.02 -4.81 -0.37
CA HIS A 122 -13.80 -6.03 -0.16
C HIS A 122 -14.64 -5.90 1.09
N THR A 123 -15.93 -5.58 0.94
CA THR A 123 -16.87 -5.70 2.05
C THR A 123 -17.18 -7.17 2.30
N HIS A 124 -16.73 -7.70 3.44
CA HIS A 124 -17.34 -8.91 3.97
C HIS A 124 -18.82 -8.63 4.23
N ASP A 125 -19.67 -9.46 3.65
CA ASP A 125 -21.13 -9.37 3.62
C ASP A 125 -21.76 -9.45 5.04
N GLU A 126 -21.60 -8.39 5.83
CA GLU A 126 -22.49 -8.00 6.92
C GLU A 126 -23.25 -6.77 6.40
N ALA A 127 -24.52 -6.95 6.08
CA ALA A 127 -25.40 -5.88 5.63
C ALA A 127 -25.41 -4.71 6.62
N ALA A 128 -24.62 -3.69 6.33
CA ALA A 128 -24.75 -2.35 6.87
C ALA A 128 -24.91 -1.38 5.70
N ASP A 129 -26.10 -0.78 5.61
CA ASP A 129 -26.35 0.43 4.82
C ASP A 129 -25.25 1.45 5.14
N VAL A 130 -24.34 1.72 4.21
CA VAL A 130 -23.55 2.95 4.22
C VAL A 130 -24.39 4.00 3.52
N ASP A 131 -24.97 4.93 4.30
CA ASP A 131 -25.79 6.02 3.79
C ASP A 131 -24.90 7.01 3.02
N ALA A 132 -25.34 7.40 1.84
CA ALA A 132 -24.66 8.44 1.06
C ALA A 132 -24.90 9.80 1.73
N GLY A 133 -24.00 10.23 2.63
CA GLY A 133 -24.24 11.46 3.39
C GLY A 133 -23.12 11.99 4.30
N ASP A 134 -21.91 11.44 4.27
CA ASP A 134 -20.88 11.88 5.22
C ASP A 134 -20.02 13.02 4.65
N LEU A 135 -19.85 14.07 5.47
CA LEU A 135 -19.02 15.24 5.18
C LEU A 135 -17.61 14.97 5.69
N LEU A 136 -16.62 14.96 4.80
CA LEU A 136 -15.23 14.59 5.13
C LEU A 136 -14.31 15.82 5.17
N ILE A 137 -13.24 15.73 5.98
CA ILE A 137 -12.15 16.71 6.01
C ILE A 137 -10.89 16.03 5.47
N GLU A 138 -10.30 16.64 4.45
CA GLU A 138 -9.10 16.18 3.77
C GLU A 138 -7.97 17.23 3.93
N GLY A 139 -6.71 16.80 3.82
CA GLY A 139 -5.54 17.69 3.87
C GLY A 139 -4.87 17.85 5.24
N ALA A 140 -5.34 17.14 6.27
CA ALA A 140 -4.67 17.15 7.57
C ALA A 140 -3.34 16.38 7.50
N GLY A 141 -2.25 17.05 7.83
CA GLY A 141 -0.92 16.45 7.93
C GLY A 141 -0.76 15.66 9.22
N HIS A 142 0.19 14.72 9.23
CA HIS A 142 0.49 13.87 10.38
C HIS A 142 0.92 14.66 11.63
N HIS A 143 1.66 15.76 11.45
CA HIS A 143 1.94 16.74 12.50
C HIS A 143 2.28 18.11 11.88
N TYR A 144 2.22 19.14 12.71
CA TYR A 144 2.55 20.53 12.36
C TYR A 144 3.53 21.10 13.38
N HIS A 145 4.38 22.04 12.97
CA HIS A 145 5.13 22.89 13.88
C HIS A 145 4.32 24.17 14.19
N THR A 146 4.54 24.78 15.35
CA THR A 146 3.90 26.05 15.68
C THR A 146 4.29 27.12 14.66
N GLY A 147 3.29 27.67 13.99
CA GLY A 147 3.44 28.68 12.94
C GLY A 147 3.31 28.14 11.51
N ASP A 148 3.18 26.82 11.33
CA ASP A 148 2.86 26.22 10.03
C ASP A 148 1.45 26.61 9.57
N THR A 149 1.22 26.59 8.26
CA THR A 149 -0.12 26.77 7.70
C THR A 149 -0.80 25.41 7.58
N ILE A 150 -1.95 25.28 8.23
CA ILE A 150 -2.88 24.15 8.09
C ILE A 150 -3.85 24.49 6.94
N GLU A 151 -3.85 23.69 5.89
CA GLU A 151 -4.74 23.80 4.73
C GLU A 151 -5.65 22.57 4.68
N LEU A 152 -6.96 22.75 4.91
CA LEU A 152 -7.95 21.67 4.94
C LEU A 152 -9.05 21.92 3.92
N ASN A 153 -9.57 20.85 3.33
CA ASN A 153 -10.70 20.90 2.41
C ASN A 153 -11.84 20.00 2.90
N ALA A 154 -13.07 20.48 2.74
CA ALA A 154 -14.28 19.74 3.07
C ALA A 154 -14.93 19.18 1.79
N SER A 155 -15.10 17.86 1.70
CA SER A 155 -15.73 17.21 0.56
C SER A 155 -17.14 16.71 0.89
N TYR A 156 -18.13 17.03 0.03
CA TYR A 156 -19.53 16.61 0.18
C TYR A 156 -20.32 16.62 -1.15
N ASP A 157 -21.13 15.60 -1.38
CA ASP A 157 -21.74 15.30 -2.70
C ASP A 157 -23.06 16.03 -3.01
N ALA A 158 -23.46 17.06 -2.24
CA ALA A 158 -24.77 17.71 -2.43
C ALA A 158 -24.78 19.27 -2.40
N GLY A 159 -24.52 19.86 -3.58
CA GLY A 159 -25.08 21.17 -3.99
C GLY A 159 -24.50 22.44 -3.36
N PRO A 160 -24.92 23.65 -3.83
CA PRO A 160 -24.30 24.91 -3.44
C PRO A 160 -24.79 25.38 -2.08
N ASN A 161 -23.98 25.15 -1.05
CA ASN A 161 -24.17 25.56 0.34
C ASN A 161 -22.88 26.19 0.89
N HIS A 162 -22.95 26.80 2.08
CA HIS A 162 -21.78 27.38 2.74
C HIS A 162 -21.38 26.54 3.96
N PHE A 163 -20.10 26.61 4.31
CA PHE A 163 -19.50 25.81 5.38
C PHE A 163 -19.18 26.68 6.59
N HIS A 164 -19.13 26.09 7.77
CA HIS A 164 -18.55 26.72 8.95
C HIS A 164 -17.53 25.76 9.54
N TRP A 165 -16.34 26.28 9.79
CA TRP A 165 -15.25 25.55 10.41
C TRP A 165 -15.17 25.86 11.90
N TYR A 166 -14.81 24.85 12.68
CA TYR A 166 -14.70 24.95 14.13
C TYR A 166 -13.37 24.37 14.59
N THR A 167 -12.75 25.02 15.57
CA THR A 167 -11.55 24.52 16.24
C THR A 167 -11.73 24.43 17.75
N ARG A 168 -10.95 23.56 18.39
CA ARG A 168 -10.80 23.53 19.84
C ARG A 168 -9.37 23.10 20.20
N ALA A 169 -8.86 23.56 21.34
CA ALA A 169 -7.50 23.26 21.77
C ALA A 169 -7.34 21.83 22.30
N SER A 170 -8.39 21.30 22.92
CA SER A 170 -8.43 19.93 23.42
C SER A 170 -9.86 19.38 23.36
N VAL A 171 -10.01 18.07 23.53
CA VAL A 171 -11.32 17.40 23.54
C VAL A 171 -12.27 17.91 24.63
N ASP A 172 -11.74 18.53 25.69
CA ASP A 172 -12.50 19.09 26.81
C ASP A 172 -12.98 20.54 26.58
N ASP A 173 -12.46 21.22 25.55
CA ASP A 173 -12.78 22.62 25.28
C ASP A 173 -14.03 22.79 24.41
N GLU A 174 -14.73 23.92 24.58
CA GLU A 174 -15.87 24.27 23.72
C GLU A 174 -15.39 24.64 22.31
N TRP A 175 -16.09 24.12 21.30
CA TRP A 175 -15.86 24.47 19.89
C TRP A 175 -15.96 25.97 19.66
N SER A 176 -14.94 26.52 19.02
CA SER A 176 -14.87 27.92 18.59
C SER A 176 -15.00 28.00 17.07
N GLU A 177 -15.95 28.78 16.59
CA GLU A 177 -16.14 29.01 15.15
C GLU A 177 -14.99 29.86 14.57
N VAL A 178 -14.42 29.40 13.45
CA VAL A 178 -13.42 30.16 12.69
C VAL A 178 -14.12 31.25 11.89
N THR A 179 -14.19 32.45 12.47
CA THR A 179 -14.96 33.55 11.87
C THR A 179 -14.37 34.02 10.55
N GLY A 180 -15.18 34.06 9.48
CA GLY A 180 -14.81 34.65 8.20
C GLY A 180 -14.41 33.66 7.11
N GLN A 181 -14.31 32.37 7.43
CA GLN A 181 -14.10 31.27 6.48
C GLN A 181 -15.41 30.51 6.30
N TYR A 182 -16.07 30.72 5.15
CA TYR A 182 -17.38 30.10 4.86
C TYR A 182 -17.37 29.23 3.60
N GLN A 183 -16.17 28.89 3.14
CA GLN A 183 -15.93 28.04 1.97
C GLN A 183 -15.53 26.64 2.43
N ASP A 184 -15.49 25.73 1.48
CA ASP A 184 -15.01 24.36 1.59
C ASP A 184 -13.52 24.27 1.93
N GLU A 185 -12.77 25.37 1.87
CA GLU A 185 -11.35 25.44 2.23
C GLU A 185 -11.15 26.19 3.57
N LEU A 186 -10.25 25.67 4.41
CA LEU A 186 -9.79 26.30 5.65
C LEU A 186 -8.27 26.45 5.63
N GLU A 187 -7.81 27.69 5.77
CA GLU A 187 -6.41 28.02 5.98
C GLU A 187 -6.26 28.69 7.37
N ILE A 188 -5.58 28.02 8.30
CA ILE A 188 -5.31 28.53 9.66
C ILE A 188 -3.85 28.27 10.07
N GLU A 189 -3.33 29.05 11.01
CA GLU A 189 -1.98 28.84 11.56
C GLU A 189 -2.02 27.74 12.63
N ALA A 190 -1.10 26.80 12.56
CA ALA A 190 -0.87 25.78 13.58
C ALA A 190 -0.43 26.45 14.89
N THR A 191 -1.32 26.42 15.88
CA THR A 191 -1.07 26.96 17.21
C THR A 191 -1.60 25.98 18.23
N HIS A 192 -1.03 25.97 19.44
CA HIS A 192 -1.45 25.09 20.53
C HIS A 192 -2.92 25.24 20.96
N ASP A 193 -3.64 26.24 20.42
CA ASP A 193 -5.08 26.44 20.62
C ASP A 193 -5.94 25.71 19.54
N VAL A 194 -5.31 25.01 18.59
CA VAL A 194 -5.92 24.25 17.49
C VAL A 194 -5.49 22.79 17.60
N GLY A 195 -6.11 22.04 18.52
CA GLY A 195 -5.87 20.60 18.70
C GLY A 195 -6.83 19.72 17.90
N GLN A 196 -8.03 20.22 17.57
CA GLN A 196 -8.97 19.54 16.68
C GLN A 196 -9.72 20.52 15.79
N VAL A 197 -10.08 20.04 14.60
CA VAL A 197 -10.87 20.76 13.60
C VAL A 197 -12.08 19.94 13.20
N LYS A 198 -13.23 20.59 13.00
CA LYS A 198 -14.38 19.98 12.32
C LYS A 198 -15.09 20.98 11.42
N VAL A 199 -15.92 20.48 10.51
CA VAL A 199 -16.68 21.30 9.57
C VAL A 199 -18.15 20.91 9.56
N ALA A 200 -19.03 21.89 9.40
CA ALA A 200 -20.46 21.65 9.17
C ALA A 200 -20.95 22.43 7.95
N GLN A 201 -21.82 21.80 7.17
CA GLN A 201 -22.48 22.42 6.01
C GLN A 201 -23.87 22.95 6.39
N PHE A 202 -24.22 24.14 5.93
CA PHE A 202 -25.49 24.81 6.24
C PHE A 202 -26.30 25.15 4.98
N ASP A 203 -27.63 25.02 5.09
CA ASP A 203 -28.56 25.46 4.04
C ASP A 203 -28.76 27.00 4.02
N ASP A 204 -29.53 27.49 3.06
CA ASP A 204 -29.90 28.91 2.92
C ASP A 204 -30.63 29.50 4.15
N ASN A 205 -31.19 28.66 5.03
CA ASN A 205 -31.88 29.06 6.26
C ASN A 205 -30.99 28.97 7.51
N HIS A 206 -29.71 28.60 7.37
CA HIS A 206 -28.78 28.28 8.46
C HIS A 206 -29.19 27.05 9.30
N ASP A 207 -29.84 26.06 8.68
CA ASP A 207 -30.03 24.75 9.29
C ASP A 207 -28.83 23.83 8.93
N VAL A 208 -28.30 23.08 9.92
CA VAL A 208 -27.17 22.13 9.71
C VAL A 208 -27.63 20.97 8.83
N MET A 209 -26.91 20.73 7.74
CA MET A 209 -27.19 19.66 6.78
C MET A 209 -26.34 18.42 7.01
N ALA A 210 -25.04 18.61 7.28
CA ALA A 210 -24.07 17.56 7.58
C ALA A 210 -22.95 18.15 8.47
N GLU A 211 -22.31 17.30 9.28
CA GLU A 211 -21.17 17.63 10.13
C GLU A 211 -20.14 16.52 10.01
N SER A 212 -18.86 16.86 9.91
CA SER A 212 -17.78 15.88 9.86
C SER A 212 -17.47 15.31 11.25
N GLU A 213 -16.84 14.15 11.28
CA GLU A 213 -16.08 13.76 12.46
C GLU A 213 -14.93 14.76 12.72
N PRO A 214 -14.52 14.97 13.97
CA PRO A 214 -13.36 15.81 14.30
C PRO A 214 -12.05 15.19 13.80
N VAL A 215 -11.18 16.02 13.24
CA VAL A 215 -9.81 15.66 12.87
C VAL A 215 -8.83 16.24 13.88
N ASP A 216 -7.90 15.43 14.36
CA ASP A 216 -6.82 15.84 15.26
C ASP A 216 -5.73 16.62 14.52
N ILE A 217 -5.28 17.70 15.14
CA ILE A 217 -4.15 18.52 14.69
C ILE A 217 -3.03 18.35 15.70
N VAL A 218 -2.05 17.51 15.34
CA VAL A 218 -0.89 17.23 16.19
C VAL A 218 0.13 18.33 15.99
N ILE A 219 0.53 19.01 17.06
CA ILE A 219 1.61 20.01 17.03
C ILE A 219 2.83 19.45 17.73
N ASP A 220 3.95 19.33 17.00
CA ASP A 220 5.22 18.80 17.51
C ASP A 220 6.36 19.79 17.24
N ASP A 221 6.63 20.68 18.18
CA ASP A 221 7.80 21.55 18.14
C ASP A 221 9.04 20.81 18.65
N HIS A 222 9.66 20.00 17.79
CA HIS A 222 10.96 19.40 18.11
C HIS A 222 12.01 20.50 18.38
N ASP A 223 12.58 20.46 19.59
CA ASP A 223 13.42 21.51 20.16
C ASP A 223 14.80 21.58 19.45
N GLU A 224 14.94 22.48 18.47
CA GLU A 224 16.25 22.83 17.90
C GLU A 224 17.15 23.50 18.96
N GLY A 225 18.01 22.69 19.57
CA GLY A 225 19.32 23.05 20.12
C GLY A 225 19.51 24.44 20.75
N GLN A 226 19.53 24.50 22.08
CA GLN A 226 20.32 25.50 22.80
C GLN A 226 21.20 24.89 23.90
N GLU A 227 22.52 25.02 23.69
CA GLU A 227 23.50 24.97 24.78
C GLU A 227 23.18 26.05 25.82
N GLY A 228 22.85 25.63 27.04
CA GLY A 228 22.68 26.52 28.18
C GLY A 228 22.80 25.79 29.51
N GLN A 229 24.01 25.76 30.09
CA GLN A 229 24.24 25.35 31.49
C GLN A 229 23.42 26.21 32.46
N VAL A 230 22.52 25.62 33.28
CA VAL A 230 22.37 25.93 34.72
C VAL A 230 21.76 24.75 35.52
N GLU A 231 22.58 24.22 36.43
CA GLU A 231 22.33 23.57 37.74
C GLU A 231 21.27 22.46 37.97
N ASP A 232 21.82 21.28 38.30
CA ASP A 232 21.32 20.20 39.15
C ASP A 232 20.13 20.50 40.08
N THR A 233 19.04 19.73 39.90
CA THR A 233 18.46 18.90 40.98
C THR A 233 17.73 17.68 40.39
N HIS A 234 18.30 16.48 40.57
CA HIS A 234 17.76 15.10 40.57
C HIS A 234 16.40 14.83 39.85
N THR A 235 16.26 13.86 38.94
CA THR A 235 16.33 12.39 39.21
C THR A 235 16.36 11.54 37.93
N HIS A 236 17.26 10.54 37.92
CA HIS A 236 17.27 9.20 37.27
C HIS A 236 16.94 9.00 35.77
N ASN A 237 17.83 8.25 35.09
CA ASN A 237 17.72 7.76 33.72
C ASN A 237 16.48 6.85 33.54
N ASP A 238 15.66 7.10 32.52
CA ASP A 238 14.51 6.28 32.12
C ASP A 238 14.89 5.12 31.14
N GLU A 239 16.07 4.50 31.27
CA GLU A 239 16.54 3.46 30.31
C GLU A 239 16.87 2.09 30.94
N ASP A 240 16.28 1.73 32.09
CA ASP A 240 16.63 0.47 32.79
C ASP A 240 15.64 -0.70 32.58
N VAL A 241 14.48 -0.47 31.94
CA VAL A 241 13.45 -1.49 31.69
C VAL A 241 12.85 -1.32 30.30
N THR A 242 12.93 -2.36 29.46
CA THR A 242 12.39 -2.36 28.10
C THR A 242 11.33 -3.44 27.92
N ILE A 243 10.36 -3.15 27.05
CA ILE A 243 9.38 -4.12 26.57
C ILE A 243 9.91 -4.67 25.24
N GLU A 244 9.95 -5.99 25.12
CA GLU A 244 10.38 -6.72 23.93
C GLU A 244 9.23 -7.58 23.39
N GLY A 245 9.25 -7.88 22.08
CA GLY A 245 8.24 -8.71 21.43
C GLY A 245 7.09 -7.94 20.77
N LEU A 246 7.19 -6.60 20.70
CA LEU A 246 6.23 -5.77 19.96
C LEU A 246 6.38 -5.99 18.45
N ALA A 247 5.30 -6.39 17.77
CA ALA A 247 5.21 -6.41 16.31
C ALA A 247 5.00 -4.99 15.75
N GLY A 248 5.25 -4.81 14.45
CA GLY A 248 5.05 -3.51 13.77
C GLY A 248 3.58 -3.05 13.83
N HIS A 249 2.65 -3.95 13.52
CA HIS A 249 1.22 -3.80 13.72
C HIS A 249 0.59 -5.14 14.14
N TYR A 250 -0.69 -5.08 14.51
CA TYR A 250 -1.54 -6.21 14.86
C TYR A 250 -2.89 -6.06 14.15
N HIS A 251 -3.57 -7.15 13.84
CA HIS A 251 -4.97 -7.11 13.43
C HIS A 251 -5.87 -7.31 14.65
N THR A 252 -7.12 -6.83 14.59
CA THR A 252 -8.11 -7.06 15.64
C THR A 252 -8.30 -8.56 15.89
N GLY A 253 -8.06 -8.98 17.13
CA GLY A 253 -8.11 -10.38 17.55
C GLY A 253 -6.74 -11.06 17.66
N ASP A 254 -5.67 -10.43 17.20
CA ASP A 254 -4.32 -10.98 17.33
C ASP A 254 -3.88 -11.13 18.79
N LEU A 255 -3.10 -12.17 19.04
CA LEU A 255 -2.50 -12.38 20.35
C LEU A 255 -1.20 -11.55 20.47
N VAL A 256 -1.29 -10.44 21.19
CA VAL A 256 -0.16 -9.62 21.61
C VAL A 256 0.60 -10.36 22.72
N VAL A 257 1.88 -10.68 22.48
CA VAL A 257 2.75 -11.31 23.49
C VAL A 257 4.00 -10.45 23.71
N LEU A 258 4.09 -9.83 24.88
CA LEU A 258 5.19 -8.95 25.25
C LEU A 258 6.00 -9.55 26.40
N THR A 259 7.28 -9.23 26.46
CA THR A 259 8.17 -9.64 27.55
C THR A 259 8.93 -8.46 28.11
N VAL A 260 9.29 -8.51 29.39
CA VAL A 260 10.11 -7.49 30.03
C VAL A 260 11.59 -7.90 30.02
N SER A 261 12.45 -6.95 29.68
CA SER A 261 13.90 -7.04 29.83
C SER A 261 14.35 -5.96 30.81
N ALA A 262 14.99 -6.35 31.91
CA ALA A 262 15.38 -5.44 32.97
C ALA A 262 16.75 -5.84 33.53
N ASP A 263 17.64 -4.85 33.69
CA ASP A 263 18.97 -5.05 34.25
C ASP A 263 18.98 -4.99 35.80
N GLU A 264 17.93 -4.42 36.39
CA GLU A 264 17.78 -4.29 37.84
C GLU A 264 17.00 -5.47 38.47
N SER A 265 17.38 -5.85 39.68
CA SER A 265 16.65 -6.87 40.44
C SER A 265 15.39 -6.27 41.07
N TYR A 266 14.24 -6.90 40.84
CA TYR A 266 12.95 -6.52 41.40
C TYR A 266 12.29 -7.68 42.16
N ASP A 267 11.32 -7.37 43.01
CA ASP A 267 10.56 -8.37 43.78
C ASP A 267 9.22 -8.70 43.10
N GLU A 268 8.61 -7.72 42.43
CA GLU A 268 7.32 -7.85 41.72
C GLU A 268 7.33 -6.95 40.47
N LEU A 269 6.56 -7.32 39.43
CA LEU A 269 6.24 -6.43 38.32
C LEU A 269 4.73 -6.34 38.12
N GLN A 270 4.28 -5.22 37.57
CA GLN A 270 2.89 -4.96 37.26
C GLN A 270 2.75 -4.39 35.86
N TRP A 271 1.90 -5.02 35.04
CA TRP A 271 1.55 -4.55 33.72
C TRP A 271 0.33 -3.64 33.76
N TYR A 272 0.38 -2.58 32.97
CA TYR A 272 -0.70 -1.61 32.79
C TYR A 272 -1.08 -1.50 31.32
N THR A 273 -2.37 -1.35 31.06
CA THR A 273 -2.93 -1.16 29.72
C THR A 273 -3.72 0.15 29.66
N MET A 274 -3.88 0.67 28.44
CA MET A 274 -4.74 1.81 28.14
C MET A 274 -5.58 1.47 26.92
N SER A 275 -6.87 1.84 26.95
CA SER A 275 -7.83 1.64 25.86
C SER A 275 -7.98 2.91 25.04
N ASN A 276 -8.49 2.78 23.81
CA ASN A 276 -8.75 3.92 22.92
C ASN A 276 -9.69 4.97 23.54
N ASP A 277 -10.74 4.50 24.23
CA ASP A 277 -11.75 5.37 24.85
C ASP A 277 -11.33 5.97 26.20
N SER A 278 -10.06 5.82 26.62
CA SER A 278 -9.64 6.23 27.96
C SER A 278 -8.17 6.64 28.08
N ASP A 279 -7.93 7.85 28.58
CA ASP A 279 -6.59 8.33 28.96
C ASP A 279 -6.09 7.79 30.31
N ALA A 280 -6.77 6.78 30.88
CA ALA A 280 -6.44 6.22 32.18
C ALA A 280 -5.69 4.89 32.05
N TRP A 281 -4.52 4.80 32.67
CA TRP A 281 -3.81 3.53 32.83
C TRP A 281 -4.54 2.63 33.82
N GLU A 282 -4.91 1.43 33.37
CA GLU A 282 -5.53 0.40 34.20
C GLU A 282 -4.57 -0.76 34.47
N GLU A 283 -4.66 -1.36 35.66
CA GLU A 283 -3.92 -2.58 35.97
C GLU A 283 -4.48 -3.75 35.14
N SER A 284 -3.64 -4.37 34.32
CA SER A 284 -4.04 -5.53 33.51
C SER A 284 -4.38 -6.78 34.35
N GLY A 285 -3.97 -6.79 35.63
CA GLY A 285 -4.04 -7.97 36.50
C GLY A 285 -2.96 -9.02 36.21
N GLN A 286 -2.03 -8.76 35.28
CA GLN A 286 -0.90 -9.62 34.96
C GLN A 286 0.38 -9.14 35.67
N SER A 287 1.14 -10.08 36.22
CA SER A 287 2.32 -9.82 37.05
C SER A 287 3.49 -10.78 36.73
N GLY A 288 3.45 -11.45 35.58
CA GLY A 288 4.52 -12.32 35.09
C GLY A 288 5.47 -11.56 34.16
N GLU A 289 6.66 -12.10 33.89
CA GLU A 289 7.64 -11.49 32.97
C GLU A 289 7.14 -11.38 31.52
N SER A 290 6.01 -12.04 31.22
CA SER A 290 5.28 -11.91 29.97
C SER A 290 3.90 -11.29 30.19
N PHE A 291 3.45 -10.52 29.22
CA PHE A 291 2.10 -10.02 29.06
C PHE A 291 1.47 -10.68 27.84
N GLU A 292 0.23 -11.15 27.97
CA GLU A 292 -0.57 -11.66 26.86
C GLU A 292 -1.89 -10.87 26.79
N GLY A 293 -2.22 -10.33 25.62
CA GLY A 293 -3.44 -9.57 25.39
C GLY A 293 -3.98 -9.82 23.98
N GLU A 294 -5.26 -9.54 23.77
CA GLU A 294 -5.86 -9.56 22.43
C GLU A 294 -5.85 -8.13 21.89
N ALA A 295 -5.34 -7.92 20.68
CA ALA A 295 -5.38 -6.63 20.00
C ALA A 295 -6.84 -6.24 19.73
N ASN A 296 -7.30 -5.15 20.34
CA ASN A 296 -8.62 -4.54 20.13
C ASN A 296 -8.63 -3.14 20.77
N ASP A 297 -9.75 -2.41 20.66
CA ASP A 297 -9.94 -1.08 21.24
C ASP A 297 -9.63 -0.97 22.75
N ALA A 298 -9.69 -2.08 23.50
CA ALA A 298 -9.37 -2.10 24.93
C ALA A 298 -7.85 -2.20 25.22
N LEU A 299 -7.02 -2.40 24.20
CA LEU A 299 -5.58 -2.61 24.30
C LEU A 299 -4.82 -1.80 23.24
N GLN A 300 -4.69 -0.49 23.49
CA GLN A 300 -3.98 0.45 22.61
C GLN A 300 -2.56 0.74 23.08
N MET A 301 -2.33 0.78 24.40
CA MET A 301 -0.97 0.95 24.94
C MET A 301 -0.69 0.01 26.09
N VAL A 302 0.57 -0.39 26.21
CA VAL A 302 1.06 -1.24 27.29
C VAL A 302 2.30 -0.60 27.93
N LYS A 303 2.39 -0.68 29.26
CA LYS A 303 3.64 -0.37 29.98
C LYS A 303 3.82 -1.30 31.17
N VAL A 304 5.03 -1.34 31.70
CA VAL A 304 5.38 -2.13 32.89
C VAL A 304 6.02 -1.28 33.97
N GLU A 305 5.67 -1.55 35.23
CA GLU A 305 6.34 -1.00 36.40
C GLU A 305 6.97 -2.13 37.23
N LEU A 306 8.23 -1.94 37.63
CA LEU A 306 8.93 -2.83 38.55
C LEU A 306 8.77 -2.33 39.98
N LEU A 307 8.63 -3.23 40.94
CA LEU A 307 8.30 -2.94 42.34
C LEU A 307 9.28 -3.60 43.31
N ASP A 308 9.56 -2.92 44.43
CA ASP A 308 10.30 -3.48 45.58
C ASP A 308 9.42 -4.31 46.52
N GLU A 309 10.04 -4.98 47.51
CA GLU A 309 9.36 -5.76 48.56
C GLU A 309 8.25 -5.02 49.35
N ASN A 310 8.19 -3.69 49.28
CA ASN A 310 7.21 -2.84 49.95
C ASN A 310 6.15 -2.28 48.98
N GLY A 311 6.20 -2.63 47.69
CA GLY A 311 5.32 -2.13 46.65
C GLY A 311 5.65 -0.72 46.16
N ASN A 312 6.88 -0.24 46.37
CA ASN A 312 7.32 1.03 45.78
C ASN A 312 7.86 0.77 44.37
N ILE A 313 7.50 1.66 43.45
CA ILE A 313 7.99 1.62 42.07
C ILE A 313 9.49 1.91 42.07
N ILE A 314 10.27 0.99 41.51
CA ILE A 314 11.71 1.14 41.35
C ILE A 314 12.08 1.64 39.95
N SER A 315 11.34 1.21 38.93
CA SER A 315 11.56 1.60 37.54
C SER A 315 10.30 1.38 36.69
N ARG A 316 10.26 2.00 35.51
CA ARG A 316 9.14 1.97 34.56
C ARG A 316 9.68 1.84 33.15
N SER A 317 8.96 1.11 32.30
CA SER A 317 9.21 1.18 30.86
C SER A 317 8.61 2.43 30.25
N ASN A 318 9.12 2.82 29.09
CA ASN A 318 8.32 3.63 28.17
C ASN A 318 7.04 2.85 27.78
N PRO A 319 5.90 3.53 27.61
CA PRO A 319 4.74 2.95 26.96
C PRO A 319 5.08 2.47 25.56
N VAL A 320 4.53 1.33 25.17
CA VAL A 320 4.51 0.88 23.78
C VAL A 320 3.08 0.94 23.27
N GLU A 321 2.93 1.37 22.03
CA GLU A 321 1.65 1.43 21.33
C GLU A 321 1.42 0.11 20.59
N ILE A 322 0.18 -0.39 20.68
CA ILE A 322 -0.30 -1.53 19.93
C ILE A 322 -1.01 -0.94 18.72
N LEU A 323 -0.29 -0.82 17.61
CA LEU A 323 -0.85 -0.34 16.36
C LEU A 323 -1.77 -1.44 15.82
N ILE A 324 -3.08 -1.20 15.92
CA ILE A 324 -4.09 -2.09 15.33
C ILE A 324 -4.39 -1.56 13.95
N ASP A 325 -4.11 -2.39 12.96
CA ASP A 325 -4.29 -2.06 11.56
C ASP A 325 -5.16 -3.13 10.89
N ASP A 326 -6.46 -2.85 10.80
CA ASP A 326 -7.45 -3.71 10.17
C ASP A 326 -7.57 -3.40 8.67
N HIS A 327 -6.46 -3.33 7.94
CA HIS A 327 -6.43 -3.12 6.49
C HIS A 327 -6.86 -4.36 5.65
N ASP A 328 -7.62 -5.30 6.24
CA ASP A 328 -8.17 -6.49 5.56
C ASP A 328 -9.13 -6.17 4.39
N ASP A 329 -9.54 -4.91 4.22
CA ASP A 329 -10.51 -4.50 3.21
C ASP A 329 -9.90 -4.12 1.85
N ILE A 330 -8.58 -3.87 1.73
CA ILE A 330 -7.99 -3.40 0.47
C ILE A 330 -7.20 -4.52 -0.21
N ASP A 331 -7.69 -5.03 -1.35
CA ASP A 331 -6.96 -5.97 -2.20
C ASP A 331 -5.88 -5.23 -3.01
N PRO A 332 -4.58 -5.43 -2.73
CA PRO A 332 -3.50 -4.73 -3.42
C PRO A 332 -3.27 -5.20 -4.85
N HIS A 333 -3.84 -6.34 -5.27
CA HIS A 333 -3.53 -7.03 -6.53
C HIS A 333 -4.21 -6.39 -7.76
N ILE A 334 -4.32 -5.05 -7.78
CA ILE A 334 -4.94 -4.25 -8.85
C ILE A 334 -4.39 -4.58 -10.24
N TRP A 335 -3.15 -5.06 -10.31
CA TRP A 335 -2.45 -5.29 -11.56
C TRP A 335 -2.96 -6.48 -12.36
N VAL A 336 -3.84 -7.31 -11.80
CA VAL A 336 -4.50 -8.36 -12.59
C VAL A 336 -5.64 -7.79 -13.46
N ASP A 337 -6.08 -6.54 -13.23
CA ASP A 337 -7.03 -5.83 -14.10
C ASP A 337 -6.29 -4.87 -15.06
N PRO A 338 -6.30 -5.13 -16.38
CA PRO A 338 -5.69 -4.24 -17.36
C PRO A 338 -6.23 -2.80 -17.33
N ILE A 339 -7.49 -2.58 -16.93
CA ILE A 339 -8.07 -1.23 -16.81
C ILE A 339 -7.49 -0.49 -15.60
N LYS A 340 -7.29 -1.19 -14.48
CA LYS A 340 -6.59 -0.62 -13.32
C LYS A 340 -5.14 -0.26 -13.66
N MET A 341 -4.49 -1.04 -14.51
CA MET A 341 -3.15 -0.70 -15.01
C MET A 341 -3.12 0.55 -15.91
N ILE A 342 -4.25 0.96 -16.52
CA ILE A 342 -4.35 2.27 -17.17
C ILE A 342 -4.36 3.38 -16.11
N GLU A 343 -5.13 3.24 -15.04
CA GLU A 343 -5.17 4.20 -13.91
C GLU A 343 -3.78 4.36 -13.27
N VAL A 344 -3.08 3.24 -13.00
CA VAL A 344 -1.67 3.25 -12.54
C VAL A 344 -0.78 3.98 -13.53
N GLY A 345 -0.94 3.72 -14.84
CA GLY A 345 -0.17 4.39 -15.89
C GLY A 345 -0.41 5.91 -15.95
N GLU A 346 -1.62 6.39 -15.61
CA GLU A 346 -1.91 7.83 -15.54
C GLU A 346 -1.16 8.49 -14.38
N ILE A 347 -1.11 7.84 -13.21
CA ILE A 347 -0.33 8.29 -12.05
C ILE A 347 1.16 8.33 -12.43
N VAL A 348 1.71 7.19 -12.89
CA VAL A 348 3.12 7.07 -13.28
C VAL A 348 3.50 8.10 -14.34
N LEU A 349 2.64 8.34 -15.33
CA LEU A 349 2.87 9.34 -16.37
C LEU A 349 3.11 10.74 -15.78
N GLU A 350 2.23 11.19 -14.88
CA GLU A 350 2.34 12.53 -14.30
C GLU A 350 3.56 12.65 -13.38
N GLU A 351 3.89 11.61 -12.62
CA GLU A 351 5.11 11.56 -11.80
C GLU A 351 6.39 11.60 -12.64
N MET A 352 6.42 10.85 -13.75
CA MET A 352 7.56 10.86 -14.68
C MET A 352 7.71 12.21 -15.39
N ILE A 353 6.60 12.88 -15.73
CA ILE A 353 6.64 14.25 -16.29
C ILE A 353 7.17 15.24 -15.25
N ALA A 354 6.81 15.09 -13.98
CA ALA A 354 7.32 15.94 -12.91
C ALA A 354 8.83 15.79 -12.74
N LEU A 355 9.33 14.54 -12.78
CA LEU A 355 10.76 14.23 -12.66
C LEU A 355 11.58 14.66 -13.89
N ASN A 356 11.04 14.47 -15.09
CA ASN A 356 11.74 14.77 -16.34
C ASN A 356 10.86 15.51 -17.37
N PRO A 357 10.58 16.82 -17.15
CA PRO A 357 9.62 17.59 -17.95
C PRO A 357 9.99 17.75 -19.43
N GLU A 358 11.27 17.60 -19.77
CA GLU A 358 11.76 17.71 -21.14
C GLU A 358 11.32 16.55 -22.04
N ASN A 359 10.94 15.41 -21.45
CA ASN A 359 10.45 14.23 -22.16
C ASN A 359 8.91 14.08 -22.15
N GLU A 360 8.17 15.07 -21.65
CA GLU A 360 6.70 15.02 -21.52
C GLU A 360 5.98 14.52 -22.79
N SER A 361 6.37 15.04 -23.96
CA SER A 361 5.72 14.68 -25.21
C SER A 361 5.91 13.21 -25.57
N SER A 362 7.09 12.64 -25.27
CA SER A 362 7.41 11.23 -25.50
C SER A 362 6.65 10.35 -24.51
N TYR A 363 6.62 10.71 -23.22
CA TYR A 363 5.89 9.97 -22.19
C TYR A 363 4.40 9.89 -22.49
N ARG A 364 3.77 10.99 -22.90
CA ARG A 364 2.36 10.99 -23.30
C ARG A 364 2.10 10.13 -24.55
N GLU A 365 2.99 10.13 -25.54
CA GLU A 365 2.85 9.26 -26.72
C GLU A 365 2.99 7.78 -26.36
N ASN A 366 3.95 7.45 -25.49
CA ASN A 366 4.20 6.10 -25.01
C ASN A 366 3.05 5.56 -24.15
N PHE A 367 2.53 6.38 -23.24
CA PHE A 367 1.36 6.04 -22.43
C PHE A 367 0.12 5.75 -23.29
N GLU A 368 -0.13 6.51 -24.36
CA GLU A 368 -1.25 6.21 -25.26
C GLU A 368 -1.09 4.85 -25.97
N ALA A 369 0.14 4.44 -26.30
CA ALA A 369 0.39 3.12 -26.86
C ALA A 369 0.16 2.00 -25.82
N LEU A 370 0.65 2.20 -24.60
CA LEU A 370 0.42 1.32 -23.45
C LEU A 370 -1.07 1.14 -23.17
N LYS A 371 -1.83 2.25 -23.13
CA LYS A 371 -3.29 2.25 -22.94
C LYS A 371 -4.01 1.38 -23.98
N VAL A 372 -3.65 1.51 -25.25
CA VAL A 372 -4.24 0.69 -26.33
C VAL A 372 -3.93 -0.81 -26.11
N ASN A 373 -2.73 -1.16 -25.63
CA ASN A 373 -2.40 -2.54 -25.31
C ASN A 373 -3.25 -3.08 -24.15
N MET A 374 -3.45 -2.29 -23.10
CA MET A 374 -4.29 -2.64 -21.95
C MET A 374 -5.77 -2.80 -22.32
N GLU A 375 -6.33 -1.88 -23.11
CA GLU A 375 -7.70 -1.99 -23.64
C GLU A 375 -7.88 -3.22 -24.53
N THR A 376 -6.85 -3.56 -25.32
CA THR A 376 -6.87 -4.78 -26.16
C THR A 376 -6.84 -6.05 -25.31
N LEU A 377 -6.07 -6.05 -24.23
CA LEU A 377 -5.98 -7.16 -23.29
C LEU A 377 -7.30 -7.34 -22.51
N ASP A 378 -7.87 -6.26 -21.98
CA ASP A 378 -9.19 -6.26 -21.31
C ASP A 378 -10.28 -6.85 -22.21
N GLN A 379 -10.36 -6.41 -23.48
CA GLN A 379 -11.33 -6.94 -24.43
C GLN A 379 -11.10 -8.43 -24.73
N ALA A 380 -9.85 -8.91 -24.74
CA ALA A 380 -9.55 -10.32 -24.93
C ALA A 380 -10.03 -11.18 -23.75
N PHE A 381 -9.89 -10.68 -22.51
CA PHE A 381 -10.44 -11.32 -21.32
C PHE A 381 -11.97 -11.37 -21.37
N ASP A 382 -12.62 -10.23 -21.67
CA ASP A 382 -14.08 -10.16 -21.79
C ASP A 382 -14.62 -11.11 -22.88
N ASP A 383 -14.04 -11.07 -24.09
CA ASP A 383 -14.48 -11.92 -25.22
C ASP A 383 -14.34 -13.43 -24.93
N THR A 384 -13.37 -13.81 -24.10
CA THR A 384 -13.04 -15.23 -23.84
C THR A 384 -13.79 -15.76 -22.62
N LEU A 385 -13.88 -14.97 -21.54
CA LEU A 385 -14.37 -15.46 -20.26
C LEU A 385 -15.84 -15.12 -20.02
N ASN A 386 -16.33 -13.98 -20.52
CA ASN A 386 -17.64 -13.43 -20.18
C ASN A 386 -18.77 -13.97 -21.09
N ASP A 387 -19.17 -15.22 -20.87
CA ASP A 387 -20.28 -15.86 -21.59
C ASP A 387 -21.63 -15.82 -20.85
N GLY A 388 -21.66 -15.18 -19.67
CA GLY A 388 -22.82 -15.07 -18.78
C GLY A 388 -23.00 -16.24 -17.82
N SER A 389 -22.02 -17.14 -17.70
CA SER A 389 -21.92 -18.11 -16.61
C SER A 389 -21.03 -17.61 -15.47
N GLU A 390 -21.38 -17.99 -14.24
CA GLU A 390 -20.51 -17.81 -13.07
C GLU A 390 -19.46 -18.92 -13.08
N LYS A 391 -18.19 -18.53 -13.08
CA LYS A 391 -17.04 -19.44 -13.13
C LYS A 391 -16.26 -19.32 -11.84
N HIS A 392 -15.78 -20.43 -11.31
CA HIS A 392 -15.03 -20.44 -10.06
C HIS A 392 -13.64 -21.02 -10.28
N ILE A 393 -12.62 -20.42 -9.67
CA ILE A 393 -11.24 -20.90 -9.70
C ILE A 393 -10.71 -21.11 -8.29
N ILE A 394 -9.99 -22.21 -8.07
CA ILE A 394 -9.32 -22.45 -6.78
C ILE A 394 -7.91 -21.90 -6.89
N VAL A 395 -7.55 -20.95 -6.03
CA VAL A 395 -6.25 -20.25 -6.06
C VAL A 395 -5.52 -20.42 -4.73
N PRO A 396 -4.18 -20.36 -4.70
CA PRO A 396 -3.43 -20.47 -3.45
C PRO A 396 -3.81 -19.40 -2.45
N HIS A 397 -3.77 -18.13 -2.87
CA HIS A 397 -4.12 -16.96 -2.07
C HIS A 397 -5.01 -16.00 -2.86
N ALA A 398 -5.64 -15.05 -2.18
CA ALA A 398 -6.68 -14.18 -2.72
C ALA A 398 -6.14 -13.02 -3.60
N ALA A 399 -5.37 -13.31 -4.66
CA ALA A 399 -4.75 -12.32 -5.55
C ALA A 399 -5.51 -11.99 -6.84
N PHE A 400 -6.65 -12.64 -7.08
CA PHE A 400 -7.33 -12.63 -8.37
C PHE A 400 -8.74 -12.03 -8.30
N GLY A 401 -9.01 -11.24 -7.26
CA GLY A 401 -10.34 -10.68 -6.99
C GLY A 401 -10.87 -9.81 -8.13
N TYR A 402 -9.99 -9.01 -8.74
CA TYR A 402 -10.36 -8.09 -9.83
C TYR A 402 -10.76 -8.78 -11.15
N TRP A 403 -10.66 -10.11 -11.26
CA TRP A 403 -11.23 -10.85 -12.40
C TRP A 403 -12.73 -11.13 -12.27
N ASP A 404 -13.36 -10.73 -11.16
CA ASP A 404 -14.82 -10.76 -10.96
C ASP A 404 -15.59 -10.07 -12.09
N LYS A 405 -15.02 -8.98 -12.65
CA LYS A 405 -15.55 -8.23 -13.78
C LYS A 405 -15.72 -9.09 -15.05
N TYR A 406 -14.95 -10.16 -15.18
CA TYR A 406 -15.02 -11.12 -16.28
C TYR A 406 -15.87 -12.36 -15.93
N GLY A 407 -16.54 -12.35 -14.78
CA GLY A 407 -17.38 -13.46 -14.30
C GLY A 407 -16.60 -14.57 -13.59
N ILE A 408 -15.37 -14.30 -13.15
CA ILE A 408 -14.53 -15.24 -12.42
C ILE A 408 -14.59 -14.96 -10.92
N GLU A 409 -15.09 -15.91 -10.13
CA GLU A 409 -15.04 -15.89 -8.68
C GLU A 409 -13.84 -16.71 -8.17
N GLN A 410 -12.94 -16.08 -7.41
CA GLN A 410 -11.83 -16.79 -6.79
C GLN A 410 -12.26 -17.50 -5.50
N ILE A 411 -11.74 -18.71 -5.29
CA ILE A 411 -11.89 -19.50 -4.07
C ILE A 411 -10.48 -19.73 -3.52
N PRO A 412 -10.02 -18.89 -2.60
CA PRO A 412 -8.65 -18.97 -2.13
C PRO A 412 -8.50 -20.09 -1.09
N VAL A 413 -7.35 -20.76 -1.08
CA VAL A 413 -7.05 -21.82 -0.09
C VAL A 413 -6.60 -21.20 1.24
N THR A 414 -5.80 -20.13 1.17
CA THR A 414 -5.40 -19.27 2.29
C THR A 414 -5.97 -17.85 2.09
N GLY A 415 -5.70 -16.91 3.01
CA GLY A 415 -6.11 -15.51 2.85
C GLY A 415 -5.26 -14.79 1.80
N TYR A 416 -4.70 -13.63 2.14
CA TYR A 416 -3.80 -12.87 1.26
C TYR A 416 -2.33 -13.30 1.34
N THR A 417 -1.95 -14.18 2.26
CA THR A 417 -0.57 -14.67 2.40
C THR A 417 -0.39 -16.11 1.94
N MET A 418 0.80 -16.40 1.41
CA MET A 418 1.17 -17.70 0.82
C MET A 418 1.94 -18.62 1.76
N THR A 419 2.20 -18.20 3.00
CA THR A 419 3.22 -18.79 3.86
C THR A 419 2.71 -19.91 4.78
N ASP A 420 1.39 -20.03 4.95
CA ASP A 420 0.81 -21.00 5.88
C ASP A 420 0.20 -22.23 5.20
N GLU A 421 0.51 -23.41 5.72
CA GLU A 421 -0.20 -24.63 5.33
C GLU A 421 -1.67 -24.53 5.79
N PRO A 422 -2.66 -24.83 4.91
CA PRO A 422 -4.06 -24.76 5.29
C PRO A 422 -4.36 -25.76 6.41
N SER A 423 -5.13 -25.30 7.40
CA SER A 423 -5.61 -26.16 8.47
C SER A 423 -6.47 -27.31 7.93
N GLN A 424 -6.60 -28.39 8.71
CA GLN A 424 -7.46 -29.53 8.35
C GLN A 424 -8.94 -29.12 8.16
N SER A 425 -9.39 -28.06 8.84
CA SER A 425 -10.73 -27.49 8.65
C SER A 425 -10.86 -26.74 7.33
N GLN A 426 -9.86 -25.93 6.95
CA GLN A 426 -9.85 -25.23 5.66
C GLN A 426 -9.82 -26.23 4.51
N LEU A 427 -8.98 -27.26 4.59
CA LEU A 427 -8.96 -28.35 3.61
C LEU A 427 -10.31 -29.07 3.51
N ALA A 428 -10.97 -29.36 4.63
CA ALA A 428 -12.29 -29.98 4.62
C ALA A 428 -13.36 -29.08 3.98
N GLY A 429 -13.34 -27.78 4.28
CA GLY A 429 -14.24 -26.79 3.65
C GLY A 429 -14.00 -26.70 2.15
N LEU A 430 -12.75 -26.58 1.73
CA LEU A 430 -12.36 -26.55 0.32
C LEU A 430 -12.83 -27.82 -0.42
N ILE A 431 -12.67 -29.00 0.17
CA ILE A 431 -13.14 -30.27 -0.41
C ILE A 431 -14.66 -30.24 -0.64
N ASP A 432 -15.43 -29.65 0.28
CA ASP A 432 -16.88 -29.51 0.12
C ASP A 432 -17.23 -28.50 -0.98
N THR A 433 -16.53 -27.37 -1.05
CA THR A 433 -16.68 -26.35 -2.10
C THR A 433 -16.36 -26.89 -3.49
N VAL A 434 -15.25 -27.62 -3.65
CA VAL A 434 -14.89 -28.26 -4.93
C VAL A 434 -16.00 -29.20 -5.39
N ARG A 435 -16.57 -30.00 -4.47
CA ARG A 435 -17.66 -30.93 -4.79
C ARG A 435 -18.98 -30.21 -5.09
N GLU A 436 -19.23 -29.07 -4.47
CA GLU A 436 -20.42 -28.25 -4.69
C GLU A 436 -20.41 -27.64 -6.09
N TYR A 437 -19.26 -27.11 -6.51
CA TYR A 437 -19.08 -26.43 -7.79
C TYR A 437 -18.55 -27.33 -8.93
N ASP A 438 -18.29 -28.62 -8.66
CA ASP A 438 -17.78 -29.62 -9.63
C ASP A 438 -16.45 -29.17 -10.27
N LEU A 439 -15.51 -28.68 -9.45
CA LEU A 439 -14.25 -28.11 -9.90
C LEU A 439 -13.20 -29.19 -10.20
N ASP A 440 -12.71 -29.19 -11.44
CA ASP A 440 -11.72 -30.16 -11.93
C ASP A 440 -10.27 -29.68 -11.77
N TYR A 441 -10.05 -28.41 -11.45
CA TYR A 441 -8.71 -27.81 -11.41
C TYR A 441 -8.43 -27.08 -10.09
N VAL A 442 -7.15 -27.12 -9.69
CA VAL A 442 -6.57 -26.28 -8.65
C VAL A 442 -5.39 -25.50 -9.24
N LEU A 443 -5.39 -24.18 -9.04
CA LEU A 443 -4.30 -23.33 -9.52
C LEU A 443 -3.16 -23.29 -8.49
N HIS A 444 -1.94 -23.15 -8.98
CA HIS A 444 -0.76 -22.87 -8.17
C HIS A 444 0.07 -21.75 -8.80
N GLU A 445 0.80 -21.01 -7.98
CA GLU A 445 1.56 -19.85 -8.41
C GLU A 445 3.05 -20.15 -8.57
N GLN A 446 3.76 -19.29 -9.30
CA GLN A 446 5.14 -19.45 -9.71
C GLN A 446 6.17 -19.35 -8.57
N ASN A 447 5.83 -18.63 -7.50
CA ASN A 447 6.63 -18.41 -6.29
C ASN A 447 6.19 -19.31 -5.11
N SER A 448 5.18 -20.16 -5.28
CA SER A 448 4.64 -21.04 -4.24
C SER A 448 5.20 -22.47 -4.31
N THR A 449 5.27 -23.17 -3.16
CA THR A 449 5.50 -24.61 -3.19
C THR A 449 4.20 -25.33 -3.57
N ASN A 450 4.26 -26.26 -4.53
CA ASN A 450 3.11 -27.03 -5.03
C ASN A 450 2.48 -27.97 -3.98
N THR A 451 2.84 -27.86 -2.70
CA THR A 451 2.43 -28.77 -1.63
C THR A 451 0.93 -28.73 -1.40
N ILE A 452 0.32 -27.54 -1.43
CA ILE A 452 -1.13 -27.36 -1.22
C ILE A 452 -1.92 -27.97 -2.37
N ALA A 453 -1.55 -27.61 -3.61
CA ALA A 453 -2.17 -28.19 -4.79
C ALA A 453 -1.98 -29.72 -4.81
N GLU A 454 -0.81 -30.27 -4.49
CA GLU A 454 -0.63 -31.74 -4.38
C GLU A 454 -1.56 -32.39 -3.34
N VAL A 455 -1.78 -31.77 -2.18
CA VAL A 455 -2.73 -32.27 -1.17
C VAL A 455 -4.14 -32.30 -1.74
N ILE A 456 -4.56 -31.22 -2.40
CA ILE A 456 -5.87 -31.10 -3.04
C ILE A 456 -6.03 -32.14 -4.15
N GLN A 457 -5.07 -32.24 -5.07
CA GLN A 457 -5.04 -33.27 -6.12
C GLN A 457 -5.22 -34.69 -5.57
N ASN A 458 -4.57 -35.01 -4.45
CA ASN A 458 -4.66 -36.34 -3.82
C ASN A 458 -6.01 -36.61 -3.15
N GLU A 459 -6.65 -35.59 -2.56
CA GLU A 459 -7.90 -35.76 -1.79
C GLU A 459 -9.16 -35.65 -2.65
N ILE A 460 -9.16 -34.80 -3.69
CA ILE A 460 -10.34 -34.54 -4.54
C ILE A 460 -10.19 -35.00 -5.98
N GLY A 461 -8.96 -35.27 -6.45
CA GLY A 461 -8.71 -35.72 -7.82
C GLY A 461 -8.70 -34.61 -8.88
N ALA A 462 -8.59 -33.34 -8.47
CA ALA A 462 -8.40 -32.20 -9.37
C ALA A 462 -7.03 -32.28 -10.07
N GLU A 463 -6.93 -31.70 -11.27
CA GLU A 463 -5.67 -31.44 -11.97
C GLU A 463 -5.08 -30.11 -11.50
N ALA A 464 -3.75 -29.96 -11.55
CA ALA A 464 -3.09 -28.72 -11.13
C ALA A 464 -2.60 -27.97 -12.36
N GLU A 465 -2.87 -26.68 -12.41
CA GLU A 465 -2.38 -25.77 -13.45
C GLU A 465 -1.68 -24.57 -12.82
N MET A 466 -0.71 -24.01 -13.51
CA MET A 466 0.03 -22.84 -13.03
C MET A 466 -0.68 -21.57 -13.49
N ILE A 467 -0.91 -20.64 -12.56
CA ILE A 467 -1.36 -19.27 -12.84
C ILE A 467 -0.28 -18.30 -12.35
N HIS A 468 0.01 -17.25 -13.10
CA HIS A 468 1.05 -16.30 -12.75
C HIS A 468 0.44 -15.12 -11.97
N ASN A 469 0.90 -14.86 -10.73
CA ASN A 469 0.34 -13.79 -9.90
C ASN A 469 0.81 -12.38 -10.30
N MET A 470 1.79 -12.30 -11.22
CA MET A 470 2.35 -11.07 -11.82
C MET A 470 3.22 -10.22 -10.92
N GLU A 471 3.24 -10.44 -9.61
CA GLU A 471 4.03 -9.68 -8.62
C GLU A 471 5.52 -9.61 -8.99
N VAL A 472 6.06 -10.75 -9.41
CA VAL A 472 7.47 -10.92 -9.79
C VAL A 472 7.58 -11.78 -11.03
N ARG A 473 8.61 -11.53 -11.84
CA ARG A 473 9.05 -12.49 -12.86
C ARG A 473 9.96 -13.54 -12.25
N THR A 474 9.91 -14.77 -12.73
CA THR A 474 10.90 -15.81 -12.43
C THR A 474 12.13 -15.69 -13.33
N GLU A 475 13.21 -16.41 -13.03
CA GLU A 475 14.34 -16.53 -13.96
C GLU A 475 13.92 -17.12 -15.32
N GLU A 476 12.90 -17.99 -15.34
CA GLU A 476 12.38 -18.57 -16.58
C GLU A 476 11.70 -17.51 -17.44
N ASP A 477 10.83 -16.69 -16.84
CA ASP A 477 10.13 -15.59 -17.52
C ASP A 477 11.12 -14.61 -18.14
N ILE A 478 12.12 -14.18 -17.36
CA ILE A 478 13.19 -13.29 -17.83
C ILE A 478 13.97 -13.95 -18.98
N SER A 479 14.28 -15.24 -18.89
CA SER A 479 15.05 -15.94 -19.94
C SER A 479 14.28 -16.14 -21.25
N ASN A 480 12.95 -16.12 -21.16
CA ASN A 480 12.04 -16.27 -22.29
C ASN A 480 11.58 -14.92 -22.86
N ASP A 481 12.10 -13.81 -22.33
CA ASP A 481 11.68 -12.44 -22.66
C ASP A 481 10.16 -12.23 -22.45
N GLU A 482 9.58 -12.87 -21.42
CA GLU A 482 8.17 -12.70 -21.07
C GLU A 482 7.95 -11.32 -20.42
N ASP A 483 6.90 -10.63 -20.87
CA ASP A 483 6.48 -9.33 -20.37
C ASP A 483 5.09 -9.39 -19.73
N TYR A 484 4.61 -8.27 -19.18
CA TYR A 484 3.29 -8.21 -18.55
C TYR A 484 2.17 -8.69 -19.50
N ILE A 485 2.23 -8.31 -20.79
CA ILE A 485 1.18 -8.67 -21.76
C ILE A 485 1.23 -10.17 -22.08
N SER A 486 2.42 -10.74 -22.30
CA SER A 486 2.55 -12.16 -22.61
C SER A 486 2.19 -13.04 -21.41
N LEU A 487 2.54 -12.63 -20.19
CA LEU A 487 2.15 -13.31 -18.96
C LEU A 487 0.63 -13.24 -18.72
N MET A 488 -0.01 -12.08 -18.94
CA MET A 488 -1.47 -11.97 -18.85
C MET A 488 -2.20 -12.78 -19.93
N GLN A 489 -1.66 -12.86 -21.15
CA GLN A 489 -2.19 -13.75 -22.19
C GLN A 489 -2.07 -15.21 -21.80
N ARG A 490 -0.96 -15.62 -21.17
CA ARG A 490 -0.81 -16.96 -20.61
C ARG A 490 -1.83 -17.24 -19.50
N ASN A 491 -2.07 -16.28 -18.61
CA ASN A 491 -3.13 -16.39 -17.61
C ASN A 491 -4.50 -16.56 -18.26
N LEU A 492 -4.81 -15.83 -19.33
CA LEU A 492 -6.06 -15.98 -20.07
C LEU A 492 -6.23 -17.40 -20.66
N GLU A 493 -5.18 -17.98 -21.25
CA GLU A 493 -5.20 -19.36 -21.75
C GLU A 493 -5.46 -20.38 -20.64
N VAL A 494 -4.91 -20.15 -19.44
CA VAL A 494 -5.15 -20.99 -18.26
C VAL A 494 -6.60 -20.83 -17.79
N LEU A 495 -7.12 -19.60 -17.70
CA LEU A 495 -8.49 -19.32 -17.30
C LEU A 495 -9.51 -19.94 -18.28
N GLU A 496 -9.30 -19.82 -19.59
CA GLU A 496 -10.14 -20.48 -20.61
C GLU A 496 -10.15 -22.00 -20.36
N LYS A 497 -8.97 -22.61 -20.16
CA LYS A 497 -8.85 -24.05 -19.94
C LYS A 497 -9.55 -24.56 -18.67
N VAL A 498 -9.44 -23.82 -17.57
CA VAL A 498 -9.96 -24.28 -16.26
C VAL A 498 -11.43 -23.91 -16.03
N THR A 499 -12.00 -23.07 -16.89
CA THR A 499 -13.40 -22.62 -16.78
C THR A 499 -14.31 -23.09 -17.93
N ASP A 500 -13.76 -23.77 -18.93
CA ASP A 500 -14.47 -24.50 -20.00
C ASP A 500 -15.08 -25.83 -19.53
#